data_AF-A0A1G8C0R4-F1
#
_entry.id   AF-A0A1G8C0R4-F1
#
_cell.length_a   1.000
_cell.length_b   1.000
_cell.length_c   1.000
_cell.angle_alpha   90.00
_cell.angle_beta   90.00
_cell.angle_gamma   90.00
#
_symmetry.space_group_name_H-M   'P 1'
#
loop_
_entity.id
_entity.type
_entity.pdbx_description
1 polymer ?
#
loop_
_entity_poly.entity_id
_entity_poly.type
_entity_poly.pdbx_seq_one_letter_code
_entity_poly.pdbx_strand_id
1 'polypeptide(L)'
;MFDLRQHKQMQDLFLKAIDKLPNDRKEWFYGYQSVNKAHPYIDQLSTLYLETYHAEEMEELETLLDEQVAVNKRLYGEGSDSSYKENKLDELYERMGNAVLTQMREYQKEVERPKKRTSGIRNGKYYYYFNPLTKGSELRQAMFLLNKTMRKTYHDYQNERHIAEFDRMLEGYNHEM
;
A
#
# COMPACT_ATOMS: atom_id res chain seq x y z
N MET A 1 6.48 7.69 19.02
CA MET A 1 7.96 7.82 18.90
C MET A 1 8.35 7.40 17.48
N PHE A 2 9.11 8.20 16.73
CA PHE A 2 9.50 7.83 15.37
C PHE A 2 10.53 6.68 15.42
N ASP A 3 10.13 5.45 15.08
CA ASP A 3 11.04 4.30 15.13
C ASP A 3 11.92 4.26 13.87
N LEU A 4 13.17 4.71 14.04
CA LEU A 4 14.20 4.69 13.00
C LEU A 4 14.51 3.27 12.50
N ARG A 5 14.31 2.23 13.33
CA ARG A 5 14.54 0.83 12.95
C ARG A 5 13.50 0.36 11.95
N GLN A 6 12.22 0.64 12.22
CA GLN A 6 11.12 0.29 11.31
C GLN A 6 11.27 0.99 9.96
N HIS A 7 11.64 2.28 9.97
CA HIS A 7 11.90 3.01 8.74
C HIS A 7 13.03 2.40 7.89
N LYS A 8 14.12 1.96 8.52
CA LYS A 8 15.22 1.27 7.83
C LYS A 8 14.77 -0.09 7.30
N GLN A 9 14.03 -0.85 8.09
CA GLN A 9 13.50 -2.15 7.68
C GLN A 9 12.55 -2.03 6.47
N MET A 10 11.67 -1.03 6.47
CA MET A 10 10.80 -0.74 5.32
C MET A 10 11.61 -0.43 4.05
N GLN A 11 12.71 0.34 4.17
CA GLN A 11 13.62 0.61 3.04
C GLN A 11 14.27 -0.67 2.51
N ASP A 12 14.76 -1.53 3.42
CA ASP A 12 15.42 -2.78 3.04
C ASP A 12 14.43 -3.73 2.32
N LEU A 13 13.18 -3.81 2.80
CA LEU A 13 12.11 -4.60 2.15
C LEU A 13 11.77 -4.03 0.77
N PHE A 14 11.64 -2.72 0.65
CA PHE A 14 11.35 -2.05 -0.62
C PHE A 14 12.43 -2.35 -1.67
N LEU A 15 13.72 -2.27 -1.31
CA LEU A 15 14.81 -2.57 -2.24
C LEU A 15 14.90 -4.07 -2.57
N LYS A 16 14.66 -4.97 -1.60
CA LYS A 16 14.62 -6.42 -1.85
C LYS A 16 13.48 -6.80 -2.78
N ALA A 17 12.30 -6.23 -2.61
CA ALA A 17 11.17 -6.45 -3.50
C ALA A 17 11.54 -6.04 -4.93
N ILE A 18 12.14 -4.85 -5.12
CA ILE A 18 12.62 -4.39 -6.43
C ILE A 18 13.59 -5.37 -7.09
N ASP A 19 14.54 -5.94 -6.32
CA ASP A 19 15.50 -6.94 -6.84
C ASP A 19 14.82 -8.24 -7.31
N LYS A 20 13.63 -8.56 -6.78
CA LYS A 20 12.87 -9.76 -7.15
C LYS A 20 11.80 -9.54 -8.21
N LEU A 21 11.56 -8.28 -8.60
CA LEU A 21 10.60 -7.96 -9.65
C LEU A 21 11.12 -8.33 -11.05
N PRO A 22 10.24 -8.66 -12.00
CA PRO A 22 10.63 -8.91 -13.37
C PRO A 22 11.13 -7.62 -14.04
N ASN A 23 11.93 -7.76 -15.09
CA ASN A 23 12.47 -6.62 -15.84
C ASN A 23 11.37 -5.76 -16.47
N ASP A 24 10.27 -6.36 -16.93
CA ASP A 24 9.16 -5.61 -17.51
C ASP A 24 8.26 -5.00 -16.42
N ARG A 25 8.36 -3.67 -16.27
CA ARG A 25 7.56 -2.88 -15.32
C ARG A 25 6.06 -2.91 -15.61
N LYS A 26 5.65 -3.26 -16.84
CA LYS A 26 4.23 -3.41 -17.18
C LYS A 26 3.60 -4.61 -16.49
N GLU A 27 4.39 -5.55 -16.00
CA GLU A 27 3.87 -6.72 -15.30
C GLU A 27 3.77 -6.53 -13.79
N TRP A 28 4.14 -5.35 -13.26
CA TRP A 28 4.24 -5.11 -11.82
C TRP A 28 2.87 -4.90 -11.17
N PHE A 29 2.02 -5.92 -11.21
CA PHE A 29 0.70 -5.93 -10.57
C PHE A 29 0.65 -7.02 -9.53
N TYR A 30 0.04 -6.73 -8.39
CA TYR A 30 0.02 -7.67 -7.27
C TYR A 30 -0.63 -9.01 -7.65
N GLY A 31 -1.70 -8.98 -8.46
CA GLY A 31 -2.34 -10.19 -8.95
C GLY A 31 -1.58 -10.97 -10.03
N TYR A 32 -0.40 -10.52 -10.48
CA TYR A 32 0.33 -11.16 -11.57
C TYR A 32 1.37 -12.16 -11.07
N GLN A 33 1.36 -13.36 -11.65
CA GLN A 33 2.28 -14.45 -11.31
C GLN A 33 3.76 -14.07 -11.42
N SER A 34 4.10 -13.13 -12.32
CA SER A 34 5.48 -12.66 -12.51
C SER A 34 6.03 -11.91 -11.29
N VAL A 35 5.16 -11.43 -10.40
CA VAL A 35 5.50 -10.68 -9.18
C VAL A 35 5.64 -11.60 -7.96
N ASN A 36 5.28 -12.89 -8.06
CA ASN A 36 5.28 -13.81 -6.91
C ASN A 36 6.59 -13.89 -6.11
N LYS A 37 7.74 -13.76 -6.78
CA LYS A 37 9.05 -13.75 -6.08
C LYS A 37 9.23 -12.53 -5.17
N ALA A 38 8.54 -11.44 -5.47
CA ALA A 38 8.55 -10.20 -4.71
C ALA A 38 7.44 -10.14 -3.64
N HIS A 39 6.36 -10.93 -3.75
CA HIS A 39 5.22 -10.92 -2.81
C HIS A 39 5.65 -10.96 -1.34
N PRO A 40 6.51 -11.89 -0.88
CA PRO A 40 6.87 -11.96 0.53
C PRO A 40 7.46 -10.65 1.08
N TYR A 41 8.16 -9.88 0.25
CA TYR A 41 8.73 -8.60 0.65
C TYR A 41 7.71 -7.46 0.59
N ILE A 42 6.78 -7.50 -0.35
CA ILE A 42 5.68 -6.53 -0.50
C ILE A 42 4.68 -6.69 0.64
N ASP A 43 4.34 -7.93 0.98
CA ASP A 43 3.40 -8.27 2.05
C ASP A 43 4.00 -7.87 3.39
N GLN A 44 5.26 -8.26 3.64
CA GLN A 44 5.96 -7.87 4.86
C GLN A 44 6.10 -6.34 4.99
N LEU A 45 6.28 -5.63 3.88
CA LEU A 45 6.31 -4.17 3.87
C LEU A 45 4.93 -3.57 4.21
N SER A 46 3.85 -4.15 3.66
CA SER A 46 2.48 -3.76 3.96
C SER A 46 2.11 -4.00 5.41
N THR A 47 2.41 -5.19 5.94
CA THR A 47 2.22 -5.54 7.35
C THR A 47 2.99 -4.60 8.25
N LEU A 48 4.29 -4.40 8.00
CA LEU A 48 5.11 -3.53 8.84
C LEU A 48 4.62 -2.09 8.86
N TYR A 49 4.15 -1.58 7.72
CA TYR A 49 3.54 -0.25 7.64
C TYR A 49 2.26 -0.18 8.48
N LEU A 50 1.36 -1.15 8.35
CA LEU A 50 0.10 -1.19 9.10
C LEU A 50 0.35 -1.31 10.61
N GLU A 51 1.25 -2.20 11.03
CA GLU A 51 1.66 -2.32 12.44
C GLU A 51 2.32 -1.05 12.99
N THR A 52 3.03 -0.29 12.15
CA THR A 52 3.74 0.92 12.60
C THR A 52 2.80 2.12 12.74
N TYR A 53 1.80 2.25 11.85
CA TYR A 53 1.00 3.47 11.72
C TYR A 53 -0.50 3.29 11.97
N HIS A 54 -1.00 2.06 11.95
CA HIS A 54 -2.43 1.73 12.00
C HIS A 54 -2.71 0.49 12.85
N ALA A 55 -1.93 0.25 13.91
CA ALA A 55 -2.04 -0.97 14.71
C ALA A 55 -3.41 -1.08 15.40
N GLU A 56 -3.85 0.00 16.05
CA GLU A 56 -5.14 0.06 16.74
C GLU A 56 -6.27 -0.10 15.72
N GLU A 57 -6.20 0.61 14.59
CA GLU A 57 -7.23 0.53 13.56
C GLU A 57 -7.29 -0.85 12.87
N MET A 58 -6.18 -1.59 12.80
CA MET A 58 -6.17 -2.98 12.33
C MET A 58 -6.82 -3.94 13.33
N GLU A 59 -6.59 -3.76 14.62
CA GLU A 59 -7.26 -4.55 15.66
C GLU A 59 -8.78 -4.32 15.64
N GLU A 60 -9.20 -3.06 15.50
CA GLU A 60 -10.60 -2.68 15.31
C GLU A 60 -11.18 -3.31 14.03
N LEU A 61 -10.44 -3.26 12.91
CA LEU A 61 -10.84 -3.85 11.64
C LEU A 61 -11.12 -5.36 11.80
N GLU A 62 -10.18 -6.09 12.42
CA GLU A 62 -10.30 -7.53 12.64
C GLU A 62 -11.49 -7.89 13.53
N THR A 63 -11.68 -7.14 14.61
CA THR A 63 -12.81 -7.32 15.54
C THR A 63 -14.14 -7.14 14.82
N LEU A 64 -14.29 -6.05 14.05
CA LEU A 64 -15.51 -5.79 13.29
C LEU A 64 -15.77 -6.87 12.21
N LEU A 65 -14.71 -7.42 11.59
CA LEU A 65 -14.88 -8.52 10.63
C LEU A 65 -15.35 -9.81 11.32
N ASP A 66 -14.86 -10.11 12.52
CA ASP A 66 -15.31 -11.27 13.30
C ASP A 66 -16.79 -11.13 13.71
N GLU A 67 -17.20 -9.94 14.14
CA GLU A 67 -18.60 -9.63 14.44
C GLU A 67 -19.49 -9.82 13.21
N GLN A 68 -19.06 -9.34 12.03
CA GLN A 68 -19.81 -9.50 10.79
C GLN A 68 -19.95 -10.98 10.40
N VAL A 69 -18.89 -11.78 10.55
CA VAL A 69 -18.95 -13.23 10.32
C VAL A 69 -19.96 -13.89 11.28
N ALA A 70 -19.99 -13.48 12.55
CA ALA A 70 -20.94 -14.00 13.53
C ALA A 70 -22.39 -13.62 13.20
N VAL A 71 -22.65 -12.37 12.78
CA VAL A 71 -23.97 -11.91 12.34
C VAL A 71 -24.44 -12.67 11.11
N ASN A 72 -23.56 -12.83 10.10
CA ASN A 72 -23.89 -13.58 8.89
C ASN A 72 -24.27 -15.04 9.20
N LYS A 73 -23.52 -15.71 10.10
CA LYS A 73 -23.84 -17.06 10.56
C LYS A 73 -25.21 -17.14 11.25
N ARG A 74 -25.56 -16.12 12.05
CA ARG A 74 -26.85 -16.06 12.74
C ARG A 74 -28.02 -15.89 11.76
N LEU A 75 -27.86 -15.02 10.77
CA LEU A 75 -28.94 -14.69 9.82
C LEU A 75 -29.16 -15.78 8.76
N TYR A 76 -28.07 -16.35 8.23
CA TYR A 76 -28.11 -17.23 7.07
C TYR A 76 -27.77 -18.71 7.39
N GLY A 77 -27.40 -19.02 8.65
CA GLY A 77 -27.14 -20.38 9.12
C GLY A 77 -25.70 -20.87 8.94
N GLU A 78 -25.42 -22.09 9.44
CA GLU A 78 -24.14 -22.79 9.26
C GLU A 78 -23.93 -23.15 7.78
N GLY A 79 -23.08 -22.37 7.11
CA GLY A 79 -22.86 -22.39 5.66
C GLY A 79 -22.63 -21.00 5.06
N SER A 80 -22.92 -19.93 5.83
CA SER A 80 -22.60 -18.54 5.46
C SER A 80 -21.09 -18.31 5.31
N ASP A 81 -20.70 -17.42 4.38
CA ASP A 81 -19.33 -17.04 3.98
C ASP A 81 -18.33 -16.91 5.14
N SER A 82 -17.74 -18.02 5.57
CA SER A 82 -16.71 -18.05 6.62
C SER A 82 -15.41 -17.43 6.15
N SER A 83 -15.21 -17.32 4.83
CA SER A 83 -14.09 -16.64 4.19
C SER A 83 -14.26 -15.13 4.12
N TYR A 84 -15.39 -14.56 4.57
CA TYR A 84 -15.63 -13.12 4.45
C TYR A 84 -14.50 -12.27 5.07
N LYS A 85 -14.04 -12.62 6.28
CA LYS A 85 -12.93 -11.93 6.95
C LYS A 85 -11.63 -12.04 6.14
N GLU A 86 -11.28 -13.25 5.72
CA GLU A 86 -10.07 -13.52 4.93
C GLU A 86 -10.10 -12.75 3.61
N ASN A 87 -11.21 -12.82 2.86
CA ASN A 87 -11.41 -12.10 1.60
C ASN A 87 -11.21 -10.59 1.76
N LYS A 88 -11.67 -10.01 2.88
CA LYS A 88 -11.54 -8.57 3.15
C LYS A 88 -10.11 -8.18 3.51
N LEU A 89 -9.42 -9.01 4.29
CA LEU A 89 -8.00 -8.80 4.57
C LEU A 89 -7.16 -8.95 3.31
N ASP A 90 -7.43 -9.96 2.48
CA ASP A 90 -6.76 -10.17 1.20
C ASP A 90 -6.96 -8.98 0.25
N GLU A 91 -8.17 -8.43 0.17
CA GLU A 91 -8.47 -7.22 -0.60
C GLU A 91 -7.65 -6.01 -0.12
N LEU A 92 -7.52 -5.83 1.21
CA LEU A 92 -6.68 -4.79 1.77
C LEU A 92 -5.20 -4.99 1.39
N TYR A 93 -4.67 -6.21 1.56
CA TYR A 93 -3.28 -6.52 1.22
C TYR A 93 -3.01 -6.37 -0.28
N GLU A 94 -3.94 -6.74 -1.15
CA GLU A 94 -3.82 -6.50 -2.60
C GLU A 94 -3.76 -5.00 -2.93
N ARG A 95 -4.63 -4.18 -2.32
CA ARG A 95 -4.62 -2.72 -2.52
C ARG A 95 -3.31 -2.11 -2.04
N MET A 96 -2.84 -2.52 -0.87
CA MET A 96 -1.56 -2.06 -0.30
C MET A 96 -0.38 -2.49 -1.15
N GLY A 97 -0.36 -3.75 -1.63
CA GLY A 97 0.66 -4.27 -2.53
C GLY A 97 0.70 -3.51 -3.86
N ASN A 98 -0.47 -3.17 -4.43
CA ASN A 98 -0.54 -2.34 -5.64
C ASN A 98 -0.06 -0.89 -5.40
N ALA A 99 -0.29 -0.32 -4.22
CA ALA A 99 0.27 0.99 -3.84
C ALA A 99 1.80 0.93 -3.76
N VAL A 100 2.35 -0.10 -3.14
CA VAL A 100 3.79 -0.38 -3.07
C VAL A 100 4.40 -0.50 -4.48
N LEU A 101 3.84 -1.37 -5.33
CA LEU A 101 4.30 -1.60 -6.70
C LEU A 101 4.25 -0.34 -7.56
N THR A 102 3.25 0.51 -7.34
CA THR A 102 3.16 1.83 -7.99
C THR A 102 4.34 2.71 -7.62
N GLN A 103 4.69 2.80 -6.34
CA GLN A 103 5.85 3.59 -5.93
C GLN A 103 7.18 2.99 -6.40
N MET A 104 7.28 1.66 -6.48
CA MET A 104 8.47 1.01 -7.04
C MET A 104 8.67 1.36 -8.52
N ARG A 105 7.58 1.39 -9.31
CA ARG A 105 7.64 1.85 -10.71
C ARG A 105 8.15 3.28 -10.81
N GLU A 106 7.59 4.19 -10.03
CA GLU A 106 7.99 5.60 -10.04
C GLU A 106 9.43 5.78 -9.58
N TYR A 107 9.86 5.05 -8.55
CA TYR A 107 11.25 5.03 -8.11
C TYR A 107 12.21 4.58 -9.23
N GLN A 108 11.92 3.47 -9.91
CA GLN A 108 12.75 3.00 -11.03
C GLN A 108 12.79 4.02 -12.17
N LYS A 109 11.65 4.64 -12.50
CA LYS A 109 11.60 5.71 -13.52
C LYS A 109 12.51 6.88 -13.15
N GLU A 110 12.50 7.32 -11.90
CA GLU A 110 13.34 8.44 -11.44
C GLU A 110 14.82 8.06 -11.37
N VAL A 111 15.15 6.82 -11.00
CA VAL A 111 16.53 6.31 -10.97
C VAL A 111 17.13 6.20 -12.38
N GLU A 112 16.33 5.74 -13.35
CA GLU A 112 16.72 5.64 -14.77
C GLU A 112 16.70 6.98 -15.50
N ARG A 113 16.07 8.01 -14.92
CA ARG A 113 15.88 9.29 -15.57
C ARG A 113 17.23 9.94 -15.87
N PRO A 114 17.50 10.31 -17.13
CA PRO A 114 18.73 11.00 -17.46
C PRO A 114 18.77 12.33 -16.71
N LYS A 115 19.83 12.54 -15.92
CA LYS A 115 20.01 13.74 -15.10
C LYS A 115 20.12 14.96 -16.01
N LYS A 116 19.05 15.75 -16.09
CA LYS A 116 19.04 16.99 -16.88
C LYS A 116 19.94 18.02 -16.21
N ARG A 117 20.76 18.71 -17.01
CA ARG A 117 21.43 19.95 -16.57
C ARG A 117 20.35 21.01 -16.44
N THR A 118 20.11 21.51 -15.22
CA THR A 118 19.20 22.64 -15.02
C THR A 118 19.97 23.94 -15.26
N SER A 119 19.42 24.80 -16.11
CA SER A 119 19.93 26.15 -16.35
C SER A 119 19.31 27.11 -15.33
N GLY A 120 20.14 27.75 -14.52
CA GLY A 120 19.74 28.82 -13.60
C GLY A 120 20.41 30.15 -13.97
N ILE A 121 19.72 31.26 -13.73
CA ILE A 121 20.28 32.61 -13.93
C ILE A 121 20.81 33.11 -12.58
N ARG A 122 22.11 33.42 -12.52
CA ARG A 122 22.75 34.03 -11.33
C ARG A 122 23.58 35.22 -11.81
N ASN A 123 23.34 36.42 -11.28
CA ASN A 123 23.98 37.67 -11.73
C ASN A 123 23.93 37.87 -13.27
N GLY A 124 22.77 37.64 -13.89
CA GLY A 124 22.57 37.84 -15.33
C GLY A 124 23.31 36.85 -16.25
N LYS A 125 24.03 35.87 -15.69
CA LYS A 125 24.73 34.82 -16.46
C LYS A 125 23.99 33.48 -16.31
N TYR A 126 23.85 32.78 -17.43
CA TYR A 126 23.33 31.41 -17.47
C TYR A 126 24.38 30.45 -16.92
N TYR A 127 24.02 29.72 -15.86
CA TYR A 127 24.84 28.65 -15.29
C TYR A 127 24.12 27.31 -15.40
N TYR A 128 24.84 26.28 -15.84
CA TYR A 128 24.37 24.90 -15.86
C TYR A 128 24.84 24.21 -14.58
N TYR A 129 23.92 23.92 -13.67
CA TYR A 129 24.23 23.13 -12.47
C TYR A 129 23.86 21.67 -12.73
N PHE A 130 24.79 20.77 -12.42
CA PHE A 130 24.47 19.35 -12.28
C PHE A 130 23.84 19.18 -10.91
N ASN A 131 22.58 18.76 -10.84
CA ASN A 131 21.96 18.36 -9.58
C ASN A 131 22.01 16.82 -9.51
N PRO A 132 23.07 16.22 -8.95
CA PRO A 132 23.06 14.80 -8.67
C PRO A 132 22.07 14.59 -7.53
N LEU A 133 20.81 14.29 -7.86
CA LEU A 133 20.03 13.40 -7.02
C LEU A 133 20.91 12.14 -6.88
N THR A 134 21.33 11.86 -5.65
CA THR A 134 22.23 10.75 -5.31
C THR A 134 21.34 9.63 -4.85
N LYS A 135 21.45 8.39 -5.34
CA LYS A 135 20.51 7.25 -5.09
C LYS A 135 19.77 7.24 -3.73
N GLY A 136 20.40 7.67 -2.63
CA GLY A 136 19.75 7.88 -1.34
C GLY A 136 18.66 8.97 -1.26
N SER A 137 18.74 10.07 -2.02
CA SER A 137 17.67 11.09 -2.11
C SER A 137 16.42 10.57 -2.81
N GLU A 138 16.58 9.82 -3.89
CA GLU A 138 15.51 9.21 -4.68
C GLU A 138 14.79 8.18 -3.82
N LEU A 139 15.54 7.37 -3.05
CA LEU A 139 14.95 6.41 -2.12
C LEU A 139 14.18 7.12 -1.01
N ARG A 140 14.74 8.18 -0.40
CA ARG A 140 14.00 8.96 0.61
C ARG A 140 12.71 9.55 0.04
N GLN A 141 12.75 10.08 -1.18
CA GLN A 141 11.58 10.61 -1.85
C GLN A 141 10.54 9.52 -2.13
N ALA A 142 10.98 8.35 -2.60
CA ALA A 142 10.12 7.20 -2.84
C ALA A 142 9.48 6.70 -1.54
N MET A 143 10.22 6.61 -0.44
CA MET A 143 9.66 6.21 0.87
C MET A 143 8.65 7.23 1.40
N PHE A 144 8.92 8.53 1.22
CA PHE A 144 7.95 9.56 1.60
C PHE A 144 6.64 9.43 0.80
N LEU A 145 6.75 9.23 -0.52
CA LEU A 145 5.57 9.03 -1.38
C LEU A 145 4.86 7.72 -1.05
N LEU A 146 5.60 6.65 -0.77
CA LEU A 146 5.08 5.37 -0.31
C LEU A 146 4.23 5.52 0.93
N ASN A 147 4.77 6.12 1.99
CA ASN A 147 4.00 6.36 3.22
C ASN A 147 2.74 7.19 2.93
N LYS A 148 2.85 8.23 2.09
CA LYS A 148 1.71 9.04 1.70
C LYS A 148 0.64 8.21 0.95
N THR A 149 1.05 7.36 0.02
CA THR A 149 0.12 6.54 -0.78
C THR A 149 -0.50 5.43 0.04
N MET A 150 0.28 4.73 0.89
CA MET A 150 -0.24 3.66 1.75
C MET A 150 -1.23 4.21 2.77
N ARG A 151 -0.95 5.38 3.36
CA ARG A 151 -1.92 6.09 4.21
C ARG A 151 -3.22 6.38 3.46
N LYS A 152 -3.12 6.88 2.24
CA LYS A 152 -4.30 7.17 1.42
C LYS A 152 -5.07 5.89 1.11
N THR A 153 -4.39 4.84 0.65
CA THR A 153 -4.99 3.54 0.30
C THR A 153 -5.73 2.92 1.49
N TYR A 154 -5.13 2.95 2.68
CA TYR A 154 -5.79 2.44 3.88
C TYR A 154 -7.03 3.26 4.24
N HIS A 155 -6.93 4.60 4.20
CA HIS A 155 -8.07 5.48 4.48
C HIS A 155 -9.21 5.32 3.46
N ASP A 156 -8.87 5.20 2.17
CA ASP A 156 -9.86 4.94 1.11
C ASP A 156 -10.57 3.60 1.37
N TYR A 157 -9.82 2.55 1.74
CA TYR A 157 -10.37 1.24 2.08
C TYR A 157 -11.34 1.29 3.27
N GLN A 158 -10.98 1.98 4.35
CA GLN A 158 -11.87 2.17 5.50
C GLN A 158 -13.16 2.90 5.10
N ASN A 159 -13.04 3.99 4.32
CA ASN A 159 -14.20 4.76 3.88
C ASN A 159 -15.15 3.93 3.01
N GLU A 160 -14.61 3.19 2.05
CA GLU A 160 -15.41 2.29 1.20
C GLU A 160 -16.10 1.20 2.02
N ARG A 161 -15.41 0.64 3.02
CA ARG A 161 -16.00 -0.34 3.94
C ARG A 161 -17.15 0.27 4.74
N HIS A 162 -16.97 1.45 5.32
CA HIS A 162 -18.01 2.12 6.10
C HIS A 162 -19.27 2.40 5.27
N ILE A 163 -19.09 2.82 4.00
CA ILE A 163 -20.20 3.01 3.06
C ILE A 163 -20.91 1.67 2.80
N ALA A 164 -20.15 0.62 2.47
CA ALA A 164 -20.72 -0.70 2.20
C ALA A 164 -21.40 -1.36 3.41
N GLU A 165 -20.99 -1.01 4.63
CA GLU A 165 -21.67 -1.43 5.87
C GLU A 165 -22.96 -0.66 6.09
N PHE A 166 -22.94 0.66 5.89
CA PHE A 166 -24.13 1.49 5.99
C PHE A 166 -25.22 1.03 5.01
N ASP A 167 -24.85 0.76 3.76
CA ASP A 167 -25.78 0.26 2.73
C ASP A 167 -26.39 -1.09 3.13
N ARG A 168 -25.57 -2.02 3.66
CA ARG A 168 -26.05 -3.31 4.17
C ARG A 168 -27.03 -3.17 5.33
N MET A 169 -26.80 -2.23 6.25
CA MET A 169 -27.72 -1.97 7.36
C MET A 169 -29.08 -1.47 6.86
N LEU A 170 -29.10 -0.63 5.82
CA LEU A 170 -30.34 -0.15 5.21
C LEU A 170 -31.12 -1.27 4.49
N GLU A 171 -30.41 -2.16 3.78
CA GLU A 171 -31.02 -3.30 3.08
C GLU A 171 -31.64 -4.32 4.02
N GLY A 172 -30.99 -4.59 5.16
CA GLY A 172 -31.54 -5.46 6.21
C GLY A 172 -32.82 -4.90 6.83
N TYR A 173 -32.90 -3.58 7.02
CA TYR A 173 -34.09 -2.90 7.55
C TYR A 173 -35.32 -3.04 6.64
N ASN A 174 -35.11 -3.14 5.32
CA ASN A 174 -36.20 -3.30 4.35
C ASN A 174 -36.75 -4.74 4.26
N HIS A 175 -36.06 -5.74 4.82
CA HIS A 175 -36.50 -7.13 4.85
C HIS A 175 -37.23 -7.53 6.14
N GLU A 176 -37.29 -6.64 7.13
CA GLU A 176 -38.00 -6.83 8.41
C GLU A 176 -39.38 -6.13 8.47
N MET A 177 -39.85 -5.55 7.35
CA MET A 177 -41.18 -4.92 7.17
C MET A 177 -42.05 -5.71 6.18
#